data_AF-A0A9E4MCU6-F1
#
_entry.id   AF-A0A9E4MCU6-F1
#
_cell.length_a   1.000
_cell.length_b   1.000
_cell.length_c   1.000
_cell.angle_alpha   90.00
_cell.angle_beta   90.00
_cell.angle_gamma   90.00
#
_symmetry.space_group_name_H-M   'P 1'
#
loop_
_entity.id
_entity.type
_entity.pdbx_description
1 polymer ?
#
loop_
_entity_poly.entity_id
_entity_poly.type
_entity_poly.pdbx_seq_one_letter_code
_entity_poly.pdbx_strand_id
1 'polypeptide(L)'
;MLYEVAEADVERLDRVEGMHTGGYRQRYIEVHPTAGGTTGAFTYVAGEGRVDAARLPFDWYRDLCVAGAVEHGLPAHYVEELEGTPAVPDPDAARAAAARRLLDN
;
A
#
# COMPACT_ATOMS: atom_id res chain seq x y z
N MET A 1 -5.73 -7.01 1.42
CA MET A 1 -5.10 -8.16 2.10
C MET A 1 -5.17 -7.96 3.60
N LEU A 2 -5.35 -9.04 4.36
CA LEU A 2 -5.25 -9.04 5.82
C LEU A 2 -4.09 -9.94 6.22
N TYR A 3 -3.33 -9.49 7.21
CA TYR A 3 -2.17 -10.22 7.73
C TYR A 3 -2.28 -10.28 9.26
N GLU A 4 -1.90 -11.43 9.82
CA GLU A 4 -1.66 -11.55 11.25
C GLU A 4 -0.21 -11.15 11.52
N VAL A 5 -0.02 -10.32 12.53
CA VAL A 5 1.30 -9.79 12.91
C VAL A 5 1.45 -9.92 14.41
N ALA A 6 2.66 -10.28 14.86
CA ALA A 6 2.95 -10.33 16.28
C ALA A 6 2.93 -8.90 16.86
N GLU A 7 2.42 -8.77 18.09
CA GLU A 7 2.38 -7.48 18.78
C GLU A 7 3.77 -6.84 18.89
N ALA A 8 4.81 -7.66 19.10
CA ALA A 8 6.20 -7.22 19.14
C ALA A 8 6.72 -6.63 17.81
N ASP A 9 6.11 -6.98 16.67
CA ASP A 9 6.48 -6.44 15.36
C ASP A 9 5.81 -5.08 15.06
N VAL A 10 4.77 -4.71 15.81
CA VAL A 10 4.03 -3.45 15.58
C VAL A 10 4.95 -2.24 15.74
N GLU A 11 5.84 -2.23 16.74
CA GLU A 11 6.78 -1.13 16.92
C GLU A 11 7.76 -1.00 15.74
N ARG A 12 8.12 -2.11 15.09
CA ARG A 12 8.95 -2.08 13.90
C ARG A 12 8.19 -1.49 12.71
N LEU A 13 6.91 -1.83 12.56
CA LEU A 13 6.05 -1.23 11.55
C LEU A 13 5.88 0.28 11.78
N ASP A 14 5.62 0.70 13.02
CA ASP A 14 5.47 2.12 13.39
C ASP A 14 6.70 2.95 13.03
N ARG A 15 7.90 2.38 13.17
CA ARG A 15 9.15 3.03 12.77
C ARG A 15 9.28 3.15 11.26
N VAL A 16 9.00 2.08 10.51
CA VAL A 16 9.07 2.06 9.03
C VAL A 16 8.07 3.06 8.42
N GLU A 17 6.86 3.10 8.96
CA GLU A 17 5.78 3.98 8.51
C GLU A 17 5.96 5.44 8.98
N GLY A 18 7.03 5.72 9.73
CA GLY A 18 7.34 7.06 10.22
C GLY A 18 6.28 7.62 11.16
N MET A 19 5.62 6.78 11.96
CA MET A 19 4.55 7.23 12.86
C MET A 19 5.06 8.28 13.87
N HIS A 20 6.25 8.04 14.41
CA HIS A 20 6.92 8.94 15.35
C HIS A 20 7.34 10.29 14.75
N THR A 21 7.40 10.41 13.41
CA THR A 21 7.69 11.68 12.69
C THR A 21 6.44 12.28 12.04
N GLY A 22 5.27 11.68 12.27
CA GLY A 22 4.01 12.10 11.67
C GLY A 22 3.92 11.83 10.17
N GLY A 23 4.60 10.80 9.66
CA GLY A 23 4.48 10.34 8.28
C GLY A 23 3.10 9.70 8.06
N TYR A 24 2.85 8.59 8.76
CA TYR A 24 1.57 7.91 8.82
C TYR A 24 1.05 7.82 10.26
N ARG A 25 -0.23 7.49 10.42
CA ARG A 25 -0.85 7.19 11.70
C ARG A 25 -1.60 5.87 11.61
N GLN A 26 -1.60 5.11 12.70
CA GLN A 26 -2.47 3.95 12.80
C GLN A 26 -3.95 4.37 12.79
N ARG A 27 -4.77 3.54 12.13
CA ARG A 27 -6.22 3.64 12.13
C ARG A 27 -6.80 2.24 12.26
N TYR A 28 -7.58 2.03 13.32
CA TYR A 28 -8.40 0.84 13.46
C TYR A 28 -9.60 0.93 12.53
N ILE A 29 -9.84 -0.14 11.78
CA ILE A 29 -10.89 -0.25 10.79
C ILE A 29 -11.60 -1.59 10.94
N GLU A 30 -12.85 -1.61 10.50
CA GLU A 30 -13.60 -2.83 10.29
C GLU A 30 -13.42 -3.26 8.83
N VAL A 31 -13.08 -4.52 8.60
CA VAL A 31 -12.86 -5.09 7.28
C VAL A 31 -13.88 -6.21 7.03
N HIS A 32 -14.42 -6.25 5.82
CA HIS A 32 -15.36 -7.29 5.36
C HIS A 32 -14.69 -8.12 4.26
N PRO A 33 -14.12 -9.29 4.59
CA PRO A 33 -13.50 -10.17 3.59
C PRO A 33 -14.52 -10.69 2.59
N THR A 34 -14.07 -10.97 1.36
CA THR A 34 -14.90 -11.60 0.31
C THR A 34 -15.36 -13.01 0.69
N ALA A 35 -14.60 -13.69 1.55
CA ALA A 35 -14.99 -14.98 2.14
C ALA A 35 -16.15 -14.87 3.15
N GLY A 36 -16.58 -13.64 3.47
CA GLY A 36 -17.64 -13.35 4.43
C GLY A 36 -17.11 -13.06 5.84
N GLY A 37 -18.03 -12.59 6.69
CA GLY A 37 -17.74 -12.16 8.06
C GLY A 37 -17.19 -10.74 8.15
N THR A 38 -16.78 -10.39 9.36
CA THR A 38 -16.25 -9.07 9.71
C THR A 38 -15.05 -9.26 10.64
N THR A 39 -13.99 -8.50 10.42
CA THR A 39 -12.78 -8.57 11.24
C THR A 39 -12.25 -7.17 11.52
N GLY A 40 -11.92 -6.90 12.79
CA GLY A 40 -11.22 -5.68 13.17
C GLY A 40 -9.73 -5.80 12.83
N ALA A 41 -9.16 -4.76 12.21
CA ALA A 41 -7.75 -4.66 11.93
C ALA A 41 -7.28 -3.21 12.13
N PHE A 42 -5.97 -2.97 12.15
CA PHE A 42 -5.43 -1.64 11.98
C PHE A 42 -4.70 -1.53 10.64
N THR A 43 -4.61 -0.30 10.15
CA THR A 43 -3.84 0.04 8.95
C THR A 43 -3.15 1.38 9.17
N TYR A 44 -2.22 1.74 8.28
CA TYR A 44 -1.57 3.03 8.28
C TYR A 44 -2.23 3.95 7.25
N VAL A 45 -2.61 5.15 7.69
CA VAL A 45 -3.11 6.21 6.82
C VAL A 45 -2.20 7.43 6.93
N ALA A 46 -2.07 8.19 5.84
CA ALA A 46 -1.22 9.37 5.83
C ALA A 46 -1.56 10.31 7.00
N GLY A 47 -0.51 10.87 7.61
CA GLY A 47 -0.64 11.84 8.69
C GLY A 47 -1.40 13.09 8.26
N GLU A 48 -1.87 13.86 9.24
CA GLU A 48 -2.59 15.12 8.95
C GLU A 48 -1.70 16.07 8.13
N GLY A 49 -2.28 16.65 7.07
CA GLY A 49 -1.55 17.55 6.17
C GLY A 49 -0.50 16.88 5.28
N ARG A 50 -0.36 15.55 5.30
CA ARG A 50 0.60 14.80 4.45
C ARG A 50 0.02 14.37 3.10
N VAL A 51 -1.28 14.55 2.89
CA VAL A 51 -1.96 14.23 1.63
C VAL A 51 -1.96 15.45 0.73
N ASP A 52 -1.40 15.28 -0.46
CA ASP A 52 -1.44 16.27 -1.54
C ASP A 52 -2.14 15.63 -2.74
N ALA A 53 -3.36 16.08 -3.03
CA ALA A 53 -4.22 15.50 -4.06
C ALA A 53 -3.66 15.70 -5.49
N ALA A 54 -2.70 16.61 -5.68
CA ALA A 54 -2.06 16.82 -6.98
C ALA A 54 -0.94 15.80 -7.25
N ARG A 55 -0.48 15.05 -6.24
CA ARG A 55 0.60 14.07 -6.41
C ARG A 55 0.06 12.78 -6.99
N LEU A 56 0.69 12.35 -8.08
CA LEU A 56 0.49 11.05 -8.67
C LEU A 56 1.55 10.07 -8.16
N PRO A 57 1.20 8.78 -7.97
CA PRO A 57 2.20 7.75 -7.69
C PRO A 57 3.17 7.63 -8.86
N PHE A 58 4.38 7.13 -8.56
CA PHE A 58 5.26 6.69 -9.62
C PHE A 58 4.71 5.44 -10.30
N ASP A 59 4.95 5.32 -11.60
CA ASP A 59 4.51 4.21 -12.44
C ASP A 59 4.90 2.84 -11.84
N TRP A 60 6.17 2.68 -11.45
CA TRP A 60 6.68 1.47 -10.83
C TRP A 60 5.96 1.13 -9.52
N TYR A 61 5.51 2.14 -8.75
CA TYR A 61 4.81 1.91 -7.49
C TYR A 61 3.38 1.44 -7.72
N ARG A 62 2.66 2.05 -8.68
CA ARG A 62 1.34 1.57 -9.12
C ARG A 62 1.45 0.12 -9.63
N ASP A 63 2.46 -0.17 -10.44
CA ASP A 63 2.64 -1.52 -11.01
C ASP A 63 2.89 -2.57 -9.91
N LEU A 64 3.60 -2.23 -8.83
CA LEU A 64 3.73 -3.10 -7.65
C LEU A 64 2.40 -3.32 -6.93
N CYS A 65 1.57 -2.28 -6.78
CA CYS A 65 0.23 -2.42 -6.21
C CYS A 65 -0.66 -3.33 -7.05
N VAL A 66 -0.63 -3.19 -8.38
CA VAL A 66 -1.35 -4.06 -9.32
C VAL A 66 -0.85 -5.50 -9.20
N ALA A 67 0.46 -5.72 -9.24
CA ALA A 67 1.06 -7.05 -9.14
C ALA A 67 0.67 -7.76 -7.83
N GLY A 68 0.77 -7.07 -6.69
CA GLY A 68 0.34 -7.63 -5.40
C GLY A 68 -1.17 -7.91 -5.32
N ALA A 69 -2.00 -7.08 -5.97
CA ALA A 69 -3.43 -7.33 -6.04
C ALA A 69 -3.75 -8.60 -6.86
N VAL A 70 -3.06 -8.79 -7.98
CA VAL A 70 -3.19 -9.99 -8.84
C VAL A 70 -2.67 -11.23 -8.13
N GLU A 71 -1.47 -11.17 -7.55
CA GLU A 71 -0.83 -12.28 -6.83
C GLU A 71 -1.74 -12.84 -5.74
N HIS A 72 -2.43 -11.97 -5.02
CA HIS A 72 -3.31 -12.37 -3.93
C HIS A 72 -4.78 -12.57 -4.33
N GLY A 73 -5.10 -12.53 -5.63
CA GLY A 73 -6.43 -12.83 -6.13
C GLY A 73 -7.50 -11.83 -5.68
N LEU A 74 -7.17 -10.55 -5.60
CA LEU A 74 -8.17 -9.50 -5.35
C LEU A 74 -9.18 -9.44 -6.52
N PRO A 75 -10.40 -8.93 -6.30
CA PRO A 75 -11.43 -8.86 -7.33
C PRO A 75 -10.96 -8.14 -8.60
N ALA A 76 -11.31 -8.67 -9.77
CA ALA A 76 -10.88 -8.13 -11.06
C ALA A 76 -11.18 -6.63 -11.23
N HIS A 77 -12.39 -6.18 -10.85
CA HIS A 77 -12.76 -4.76 -10.91
C HIS A 77 -11.83 -3.86 -10.08
N TYR A 78 -11.32 -4.35 -8.94
CA TYR A 78 -10.39 -3.59 -8.11
C TYR A 78 -9.00 -3.52 -8.73
N VAL A 79 -8.56 -4.60 -9.40
CA VAL A 79 -7.31 -4.59 -10.17
C VAL A 79 -7.40 -3.59 -11.33
N GLU A 80 -8.52 -3.59 -12.06
CA GLU A 80 -8.78 -2.64 -13.16
C GLU A 80 -8.75 -1.18 -12.67
N GLU A 81 -9.30 -0.89 -11.49
CA GLU A 81 -9.24 0.43 -10.86
C GLU A 81 -7.80 0.85 -10.52
N LEU A 82 -6.98 -0.07 -10.01
CA LEU A 82 -5.55 0.20 -9.74
C LEU A 82 -4.78 0.46 -11.03
N GLU A 83 -4.99 -0.33 -12.07
CA GLU A 83 -4.36 -0.15 -13.39
C GLU A 83 -4.75 1.20 -14.02
N GLY A 84 -6.00 1.61 -13.85
CA GLY A 84 -6.52 2.90 -14.31
C GLY A 84 -6.03 4.12 -13.53
N THR A 85 -5.34 3.93 -12.39
CA THR A 85 -4.83 5.05 -11.60
C THR A 85 -3.75 5.82 -12.36
N PRO A 86 -3.89 7.14 -12.56
CA PRO A 86 -2.87 7.94 -13.22
C PRO A 86 -1.55 7.89 -12.45
N ALA A 87 -0.46 7.65 -13.17
CA ALA A 87 0.88 7.56 -12.61
C ALA A 87 1.89 8.30 -13.49
N VAL A 88 3.02 8.67 -12.91
CA VAL A 88 4.09 9.40 -13.60
C VAL A 88 5.41 8.64 -13.57
N PRO A 89 6.29 8.78 -14.57
CA PRO A 89 7.62 8.21 -14.50
C PRO A 89 8.40 8.78 -13.31
N ASP A 90 9.14 7.92 -12.62
CA ASP A 90 10.06 8.36 -11.59
C ASP A 90 11.29 9.06 -12.21
N PRO A 91 11.60 10.31 -11.85
CA PRO A 91 12.80 11.00 -12.33
C PRO A 91 14.11 10.31 -11.90
N ASP A 92 14.08 9.48 -10.86
CA ASP A 92 15.20 8.63 -10.46
C ASP A 92 15.11 7.26 -11.16
N ALA A 93 15.77 7.17 -12.31
CA ALA A 93 15.80 5.95 -13.11
C ALA A 93 16.44 4.75 -12.38
N ALA A 94 17.40 4.99 -11.48
CA ALA A 94 18.07 3.92 -10.75
C ALA A 94 17.12 3.31 -9.69
N ARG A 95 16.39 4.15 -8.96
CA ARG A 95 15.33 3.69 -8.05
C ARG A 95 14.23 2.96 -8.79
N ALA A 96 13.77 3.51 -9.91
CA ALA A 96 12.73 2.89 -10.72
C ALA A 96 13.14 1.49 -11.23
N ALA A 97 14.38 1.35 -11.70
CA ALA A 97 14.92 0.07 -12.14
C ALA A 97 15.05 -0.93 -10.98
N ALA A 98 15.50 -0.48 -9.81
CA ALA A 98 15.60 -1.34 -8.63
C ALA A 98 14.22 -1.84 -8.18
N ALA A 99 13.21 -0.98 -8.18
CA ALA A 99 11.85 -1.36 -7.80
C ALA A 99 11.21 -2.33 -8.79
N ARG A 100 11.42 -2.13 -10.10
CA ARG A 100 10.89 -3.03 -11.14
C ARG A 100 11.41 -4.47 -11.04
N ARG A 101 12.61 -4.69 -10.48
CA ARG A 101 13.12 -6.06 -10.22
C ARG A 101 12.27 -6.86 -9.24
N LEU A 102 11.46 -6.19 -8.41
CA LEU A 102 10.52 -6.87 -7.51
C LEU A 102 9.32 -7.47 -8.26
N LEU A 103 9.09 -7.07 -9.52
CA LEU A 103 8.05 -7.61 -10.38
C LEU A 103 8.49 -8.88 -11.13
N ASP A 104 9.79 -9.19 -11.14
CA ASP A 104 10.36 -10.34 -11.87
C ASP A 104 10.28 -11.67 -11.08
N ASN A 105 9.48 -11.72 -10.00
CA ASN A 105 9.34 -12.89 -9.11
C ASN A 105 8.64 -14.08 -9.78
#